data_AF-A0ABD4ZGS3-F1
#
_entry.id   AF-A0ABD4ZGS3-F1
#
_cell.length_a   1.000
_cell.length_b   1.000
_cell.length_c   1.000
_cell.angle_alpha   90.00
_cell.angle_beta   90.00
_cell.angle_gamma   90.00
#
_symmetry.space_group_name_H-M   'P 1'
#
loop_
_entity.id
_entity.type
_entity.pdbx_description
1 polymer ?
#
loop_
_entity_poly.entity_id
_entity_poly.type
_entity_poly.pdbx_seq_one_letter_code
_entity_poly.pdbx_strand_id
1 'polypeptide(L)'
;MLSRVTPLTAQETLPLVQCFGRILASDVVSPLDVPGFDNSAMDGYAVRLADIASGQPLPVAGKSFAGQPYHGEWPAGTCIRIMTGAPVPEG
;
A
#
# COMPACT_ATOMS: atom_id res chain seq x y z
N MET A 1 -12.77 44.82 17.18
CA MET A 1 -12.80 44.00 18.43
C MET A 1 -11.82 42.83 18.36
N LEU A 2 -11.75 42.09 17.24
CA LEU A 2 -10.73 41.04 16.99
C LEU A 2 -9.28 41.54 16.96
N SER A 3 -9.03 42.83 16.71
CA SER A 3 -7.69 43.44 16.76
C SER A 3 -7.07 43.54 18.15
N ARG A 4 -7.78 43.11 19.21
CA ARG A 4 -7.32 43.18 20.61
C ARG A 4 -6.91 41.81 21.18
N VAL A 5 -6.96 40.76 20.37
CA VAL A 5 -6.56 39.40 20.76
C VAL A 5 -5.47 38.93 19.82
N THR A 6 -4.39 38.43 20.41
CA THR A 6 -3.28 37.86 19.65
C THR A 6 -3.52 36.37 19.48
N PRO A 7 -3.35 35.81 18.27
CA PRO A 7 -3.37 34.37 18.08
C PRO A 7 -2.37 33.68 19.00
N LEU A 8 -2.73 32.51 19.53
CA LEU A 8 -1.80 31.70 20.30
C LEU A 8 -0.72 31.17 19.33
N THR A 9 0.54 31.52 19.60
CA THR A 9 1.70 31.09 18.79
C THR A 9 2.56 30.06 19.50
N ALA A 10 2.24 29.73 20.75
CA ALA A 10 2.97 28.74 21.52
C ALA A 10 2.68 27.34 20.95
N GLN A 11 3.74 26.58 20.70
CA GLN A 11 3.69 25.21 20.25
C GLN A 11 4.75 24.38 20.98
N GLU A 12 4.49 23.09 21.11
CA GLU A 12 5.41 22.13 21.72
C GLU A 12 5.45 20.85 20.88
N THR A 13 6.61 20.19 20.86
CA THR A 13 6.78 18.87 20.24
C THR A 13 6.73 17.82 21.34
N LEU A 14 5.77 16.90 21.24
CA LEU A 14 5.53 15.86 22.23
C LEU A 14 5.64 14.46 21.61
N PRO A 15 5.99 13.43 22.39
CA PRO A 15 5.84 12.04 21.96
C PRO A 15 4.38 11.71 21.62
N LEU A 16 4.16 10.91 20.56
CA LEU A 16 2.81 10.57 20.06
C LEU A 16 1.84 10.10 21.15
N VAL A 17 2.34 9.30 22.11
CA VAL A 17 1.55 8.75 23.23
C VAL A 17 1.01 9.82 24.20
N GLN A 18 1.51 11.06 24.13
CA GLN A 18 1.06 12.20 24.94
C GLN A 18 0.21 13.20 24.13
N CYS A 19 0.02 12.95 22.82
CA CYS A 19 -0.68 13.87 21.93
C CYS A 19 -2.21 13.71 21.95
N PHE A 20 -2.76 12.67 22.59
CA PHE A 20 -4.20 12.47 22.67
C PHE A 20 -4.90 13.68 23.33
N GLY A 21 -5.88 14.26 22.64
CA GLY A 21 -6.62 15.46 23.10
C GLY A 21 -5.91 16.81 22.85
N ARG A 22 -4.72 16.82 22.24
CA ARG A 22 -4.02 18.05 21.81
C ARG A 22 -4.54 18.54 20.45
N ILE A 23 -4.21 19.79 20.11
CA ILE A 23 -4.50 20.42 18.82
C ILE A 23 -3.20 20.48 18.01
N LEU A 24 -3.24 20.11 16.74
CA LEU A 24 -2.09 20.22 15.84
C LEU A 24 -1.71 21.68 15.61
N ALA A 25 -0.42 21.99 15.74
CA ALA A 25 0.12 23.33 15.47
C ALA A 25 0.34 23.61 13.97
N SER A 26 0.45 22.55 13.16
CA SER A 26 0.65 22.61 11.71
C SER A 26 0.10 21.35 11.03
N ASP A 27 -0.04 21.41 9.70
CA ASP A 27 -0.50 20.27 8.90
C ASP A 27 0.46 19.09 8.99
N VAL A 28 -0.09 17.87 9.05
CA VAL A 28 0.68 16.62 9.03
C VAL A 28 0.48 15.95 7.68
N VAL A 29 1.55 15.90 6.89
CA VAL A 29 1.55 15.29 5.55
C VAL A 29 2.30 13.96 5.60
N SER A 30 1.74 12.92 4.98
CA SER A 30 2.42 11.62 4.90
C SER A 30 3.70 11.74 4.05
N PRO A 31 4.86 11.27 4.53
CA PRO A 31 6.08 11.27 3.73
C PRO A 31 6.16 10.09 2.75
N LEU A 32 5.17 9.19 2.75
CA LEU A 32 5.20 7.93 2.01
C LEU A 32 3.79 7.45 1.65
N ASP A 33 3.71 6.64 0.60
CA ASP A 33 2.49 5.93 0.21
C ASP A 33 2.26 4.71 1.11
N VAL A 34 0.98 4.45 1.42
CA VAL A 34 0.56 3.28 2.20
C VAL A 34 -0.63 2.62 1.50
N PRO A 35 -0.47 1.40 0.93
CA PRO A 35 0.78 0.63 0.84
C PRO A 35 1.79 1.27 -0.12
N GLY A 36 3.09 1.07 0.12
CA GLY A 36 4.17 1.60 -0.71
C GLY A 36 4.42 0.81 -2.01
N PHE A 37 3.52 -0.10 -2.37
CA PHE A 37 3.56 -0.93 -3.57
C PHE A 37 2.16 -1.44 -3.90
N ASP A 38 1.96 -1.89 -5.14
CA ASP A 38 0.72 -2.54 -5.56
C ASP A 38 0.55 -3.87 -4.82
N ASN A 39 -0.46 -3.96 -3.97
CA ASN A 39 -0.76 -5.17 -3.21
C ASN A 39 -2.09 -5.79 -3.64
N SER A 40 -2.21 -7.09 -3.45
CA SER A 40 -3.48 -7.77 -3.72
C SER A 40 -4.53 -7.41 -2.67
N ALA A 41 -5.68 -6.92 -3.10
CA ALA A 41 -6.83 -6.67 -2.22
C ALA A 41 -7.59 -7.95 -1.84
N MET A 42 -7.35 -9.05 -2.54
CA MET A 42 -8.05 -10.33 -2.35
C MET A 42 -7.09 -11.51 -2.52
N ASP A 43 -7.52 -12.70 -2.09
CA ASP A 43 -6.86 -13.94 -2.44
C ASP A 43 -7.26 -14.35 -3.87
N GLY A 44 -6.29 -14.76 -4.68
CA GLY A 44 -6.56 -15.13 -6.07
C GLY A 44 -5.31 -15.47 -6.86
N TYR A 45 -5.29 -15.02 -8.12
CA TYR A 45 -4.22 -15.25 -9.08
C TYR A 45 -3.88 -13.94 -9.79
N ALA A 46 -2.61 -13.54 -9.73
CA ALA A 46 -2.06 -12.49 -10.57
C ALA A 46 -1.92 -13.04 -11.99
N VAL A 47 -2.46 -12.30 -12.95
CA VAL A 47 -2.51 -12.64 -14.38
C VAL A 47 -2.10 -11.43 -15.19
N ARG A 48 -1.47 -11.66 -16.34
CA ARG A 48 -1.28 -10.62 -17.36
C ARG A 48 -2.54 -10.50 -18.19
N LEU A 49 -2.95 -9.27 -18.49
CA LEU A 49 -4.09 -9.03 -19.39
C LEU A 49 -3.86 -9.64 -20.78
N ALA A 50 -2.62 -9.71 -21.24
CA ALA A 50 -2.29 -10.35 -22.53
C ALA A 50 -2.55 -11.87 -22.54
N ASP A 51 -2.36 -12.54 -21.40
CA ASP A 51 -2.49 -14.00 -21.30
C ASP A 51 -3.96 -14.44 -21.17
N ILE A 52 -4.84 -13.56 -20.67
CA ILE A 52 -6.25 -13.89 -20.44
C ILE A 52 -7.10 -13.89 -21.72
N ALA A 53 -6.66 -13.21 -22.77
CA ALA A 53 -7.43 -13.02 -24.00
C ALA A 53 -7.77 -14.33 -24.73
N SER A 54 -6.96 -15.37 -24.52
CA SER A 54 -7.16 -16.70 -25.12
C SER A 54 -8.34 -17.48 -24.51
N GLY A 55 -8.81 -17.10 -23.32
CA GLY A 55 -9.82 -17.85 -22.55
C GLY A 55 -9.35 -19.24 -22.10
N GLN A 56 -8.06 -19.56 -22.26
CA GLN A 56 -7.50 -20.85 -21.88
C GLN A 56 -7.08 -20.87 -20.40
N PRO A 57 -7.11 -22.04 -19.74
CA PRO A 57 -6.55 -22.18 -18.41
C PRO A 57 -5.06 -21.83 -18.38
N LEU A 58 -4.65 -21.01 -17.40
CA LEU A 58 -3.26 -20.65 -17.18
C LEU A 58 -2.64 -21.54 -16.08
N PRO A 59 -1.52 -22.23 -16.32
CA PRO A 59 -0.79 -22.96 -15.29
C PRO A 59 -0.20 -22.00 -14.24
N VAL A 60 -0.10 -22.47 -13.00
CA VAL A 60 0.44 -21.69 -11.88
C VAL A 60 1.97 -21.84 -11.83
N ALA A 61 2.71 -20.76 -12.05
CA ALA A 61 4.17 -20.74 -12.03
C ALA A 61 4.76 -20.47 -10.63
N GLY A 62 3.96 -19.93 -9.70
CA GLY A 62 4.48 -19.51 -8.40
C GLY A 62 3.41 -19.07 -7.41
N LYS A 63 3.88 -18.59 -6.25
CA LYS A 63 3.05 -18.07 -5.16
C LYS A 63 3.66 -16.79 -4.58
N SER A 64 2.83 -15.77 -4.31
CA SER A 64 3.20 -14.53 -3.63
C SER A 64 2.34 -14.34 -2.38
N PHE A 65 2.99 -14.13 -1.23
CA PHE A 65 2.32 -13.93 0.07
C PHE A 65 2.73 -12.59 0.70
N ALA A 66 1.95 -12.09 1.64
CA ALA A 66 2.31 -10.92 2.42
C ALA A 66 3.66 -11.16 3.15
N GLY A 67 4.63 -10.28 2.91
CA GLY A 67 5.99 -10.43 3.44
C GLY A 67 6.86 -11.48 2.75
N GLN A 68 6.33 -12.24 1.79
CA GLN A 68 7.07 -13.20 0.96
C GLN A 68 6.69 -13.00 -0.51
N PRO A 69 7.20 -11.92 -1.15
CA PRO A 69 6.93 -11.64 -2.55
C PRO A 69 7.44 -12.75 -3.45
N TYR A 70 6.78 -12.95 -4.59
CA TYR A 70 7.31 -13.80 -5.64
C TYR A 70 8.41 -13.07 -6.42
N HIS A 71 9.62 -13.62 -6.40
CA HIS A 71 10.79 -13.10 -7.14
C HIS A 71 11.29 -14.05 -8.24
N GLY A 72 10.55 -15.12 -8.50
CA GLY A 72 10.89 -16.07 -9.56
C GLY A 72 10.60 -15.49 -10.94
N GLU A 73 11.09 -16.18 -11.97
CA GLU A 73 10.69 -15.90 -13.34
C GLU A 73 9.18 -16.12 -13.49
N TRP A 74 8.48 -15.19 -14.15
CA TRP A 74 7.05 -15.32 -14.45
C TRP A 74 6.88 -15.55 -15.96
N PRO A 75 6.87 -16.81 -16.45
CA PRO A 75 6.76 -17.08 -17.88
C PRO A 75 5.45 -16.58 -18.48
N ALA A 76 5.45 -16.21 -19.76
CA ALA A 76 4.24 -15.85 -20.49
C ALA A 76 3.27 -17.04 -20.55
N GLY A 77 1.97 -16.75 -20.51
CA GLY A 77 0.92 -17.77 -20.49
C GLY A 77 0.81 -18.52 -19.15
N THR A 78 1.29 -17.93 -18.05
CA THR A 78 1.20 -18.52 -16.70
C THR A 78 0.66 -17.51 -15.68
N CYS A 79 0.21 -17.97 -14.52
CA CYS A 79 -0.27 -17.11 -13.44
C CYS A 79 0.47 -17.35 -12.12
N ILE A 80 0.45 -16.34 -11.24
CA ILE A 80 1.03 -16.43 -9.90
C ILE A 80 -0.11 -16.45 -8.88
N ARG A 81 -0.17 -17.48 -8.04
CA ARG A 81 -1.15 -17.49 -6.94
C ARG A 81 -0.78 -16.40 -5.94
N ILE A 82 -1.68 -15.47 -5.65
CA ILE A 82 -1.40 -14.29 -4.84
C ILE A 82 -2.42 -14.18 -3.70
N MET A 83 -1.94 -13.94 -2.48
CA MET A 83 -2.80 -13.74 -1.31
C MET A 83 -2.97 -12.26 -0.97
N THR A 84 -3.99 -11.95 -0.18
CA THR A 84 -4.30 -10.60 0.30
C THR A 84 -3.07 -9.97 0.97
N GLY A 85 -2.76 -8.72 0.59
CA GLY A 85 -1.62 -7.95 1.08
C GLY A 85 -0.27 -8.33 0.47
N ALA A 86 -0.19 -9.37 -0.36
CA ALA A 86 1.03 -9.70 -1.07
C ALA A 86 1.32 -8.68 -2.18
N PRO A 87 2.60 -8.35 -2.44
CA PRO A 87 2.97 -7.53 -3.60
C PRO A 87 2.56 -8.23 -4.90
N VAL A 88 1.98 -7.45 -5.80
CA VAL A 88 1.70 -7.88 -7.18
C VAL A 88 3.05 -8.02 -7.89
N PRO A 89 3.39 -9.20 -8.44
CA PRO A 89 4.64 -9.37 -9.17
C PRO A 89 4.67 -8.50 -10.42
N GLU A 90 5.86 -8.07 -10.86
CA GLU A 90 6.01 -7.35 -12.13
C GLU A 90 5.76 -8.31 -13.31
N GLY A 91 4.80 -7.96 -14.19
CA GLY A 91 4.42 -8.81 -15.31
C GLY A 91 3.46 -8.15 -16.28
#